data_AF-A0A7S2V3H9-F1
#
_entry.id   AF-A0A7S2V3H9-F1
#
_cell.length_a   1.000
_cell.length_b   1.000
_cell.length_c   1.000
_cell.angle_alpha   90.00
_cell.angle_beta   90.00
_cell.angle_gamma   90.00
#
_symmetry.space_group_name_H-M   'P 1'
#
loop_
_entity.id
_entity.type
_entity.pdbx_description
1 polymer ?
#
loop_
_entity_poly.entity_id
_entity_poly.type
_entity_poly.pdbx_seq_one_letter_code
_entity_poly.pdbx_strand_id
1 'polypeptide(L)'
;EMTWFVYHPILVAMEGAGEYNRAIKFVEDMLAEGFKPDRSCFNTMIRIAYEARRWDKSLEYMALCKAQGLEPVAYQFRYALLACIQAKKWQKCVSLTEEMIVMKDPDLRLITISAKLAESAGQIKAAHQILNLVEKFSVVQKKSKELQQK
;
A
#
# COMPACT_ATOMS: atom_id res chain seq x y z
N GLU A 1 12.36 1.03 -28.67
CA GLU A 1 11.85 0.75 -27.31
C GLU A 1 11.38 2.05 -26.71
N MET A 2 10.06 2.20 -26.50
CA MET A 2 9.48 3.42 -25.92
C MET A 2 9.66 3.32 -24.40
N THR A 3 10.80 3.82 -23.93
CA THR A 3 11.27 3.70 -22.55
C THR A 3 10.46 4.64 -21.64
N TRP A 4 10.19 4.19 -20.42
CA TRP A 4 9.40 4.79 -19.32
C TRP A 4 9.35 6.32 -19.16
N PHE A 5 10.31 7.06 -19.71
CA PHE A 5 10.39 8.51 -19.75
C PHE A 5 9.15 9.19 -20.36
N VAL A 6 8.41 8.52 -21.24
CA VAL A 6 7.21 9.12 -21.85
C VAL A 6 5.98 8.94 -20.97
N TYR A 7 5.78 7.73 -20.42
CA TYR A 7 4.55 7.40 -19.70
C TYR A 7 4.53 7.93 -18.26
N HIS A 8 5.66 7.90 -17.54
CA HIS A 8 5.69 8.35 -16.15
C HIS A 8 5.32 9.84 -15.98
N PRO A 9 5.87 10.79 -16.77
CA PRO A 9 5.47 12.19 -16.66
C PRO A 9 3.98 12.42 -16.98
N ILE A 10 3.41 11.67 -17.92
CA ILE A 10 1.98 11.75 -18.24
C ILE A 10 1.15 11.29 -17.03
N LEU A 11 1.53 10.19 -16.38
CA LEU A 11 0.87 9.71 -15.17
C LEU A 11 0.92 10.74 -14.04
N VAL A 12 2.10 11.33 -13.79
CA VAL A 12 2.28 12.36 -12.77
C VAL A 12 1.46 13.62 -13.08
N ALA A 13 1.39 14.02 -14.35
CA ALA A 13 0.58 15.16 -14.78
C ALA A 13 -0.93 14.90 -14.59
N MET A 14 -1.43 13.74 -15.01
CA MET A 14 -2.84 13.37 -14.83
C MET A 14 -3.21 13.28 -13.36
N GLU A 15 -2.32 12.76 -12.52
CA GLU A 15 -2.50 12.71 -11.08
C GLU A 15 -2.55 14.11 -10.45
N GLY A 16 -1.63 15.00 -10.83
CA GLY A 16 -1.62 16.40 -10.39
C GLY A 16 -2.88 17.18 -10.82
N ALA A 17 -3.45 16.82 -11.97
CA ALA A 17 -4.71 17.37 -12.46
C ALA A 17 -5.97 16.71 -11.85
N GLY A 18 -5.81 15.68 -11.00
CA GLY A 18 -6.94 14.97 -10.39
C GLY A 18 -7.71 14.06 -11.35
N GLU A 19 -7.16 13.75 -12.52
CA GLU A 19 -7.82 12.95 -13.57
C GLU A 19 -7.69 11.44 -13.32
N TYR A 20 -7.94 10.99 -12.08
CA TYR A 20 -7.54 9.65 -11.64
C TYR A 20 -8.15 8.50 -12.46
N ASN A 21 -9.42 8.62 -12.87
CA ASN A 21 -10.06 7.59 -13.71
C ASN A 21 -9.45 7.52 -15.12
N ARG A 22 -9.08 8.67 -15.70
CA ARG A 22 -8.38 8.70 -16.99
C ARG A 22 -6.98 8.12 -16.85
N ALA A 23 -6.30 8.44 -15.75
CA ALA A 23 -4.99 7.90 -15.45
C ALA A 23 -5.02 6.37 -15.28
N ILE A 24 -6.03 5.81 -14.61
CA ILE A 24 -6.21 4.35 -14.52
C ILE A 24 -6.33 3.73 -15.91
N LYS A 25 -7.17 4.29 -16.78
CA LYS A 25 -7.31 3.77 -18.14
C LYS A 25 -5.99 3.84 -18.90
N PHE A 26 -5.26 4.95 -18.78
CA PHE A 26 -3.94 5.11 -19.39
C PHE A 26 -2.92 4.08 -18.87
N VAL A 27 -2.96 3.75 -17.57
CA VAL A 27 -2.15 2.66 -17.01
C VAL A 27 -2.50 1.33 -17.65
N GLU A 28 -3.79 1.01 -17.80
CA GLU A 28 -4.24 -0.25 -18.40
C GLU A 28 -3.79 -0.37 -19.85
N ASP A 29 -3.93 0.69 -20.64
CA ASP A 29 -3.46 0.74 -22.03
C ASP A 29 -1.94 0.56 -22.11
N MET A 30 -1.20 1.27 -21.26
CA MET A 30 0.27 1.15 -21.15
C MET A 30 0.70 -0.28 -20.81
N LEU A 31 0.04 -0.94 -19.85
CA LEU A 31 0.34 -2.33 -19.48
C LEU A 31 -0.01 -3.32 -20.60
N ALA A 32 -1.10 -3.09 -21.34
CA ALA A 32 -1.51 -3.92 -22.47
C ALA A 32 -0.52 -3.85 -23.64
N GLU A 33 0.15 -2.71 -23.82
CA GLU A 33 1.25 -2.52 -24.78
C GLU A 33 2.56 -3.21 -24.37
N GLY A 34 2.58 -3.91 -23.23
CA GLY A 34 3.74 -4.67 -22.74
C GLY A 34 4.77 -3.82 -21.99
N PHE A 35 4.40 -2.59 -21.62
CA PHE A 35 5.26 -1.73 -20.81
C PHE A 35 5.51 -2.36 -19.43
N LYS A 36 6.75 -2.23 -18.95
CA LYS A 36 7.17 -2.69 -17.63
C LYS A 36 7.40 -1.48 -16.72
N PRO A 37 6.46 -1.15 -15.83
CA PRO A 37 6.62 -0.04 -14.90
C PRO A 37 7.79 -0.30 -13.96
N ASP A 38 8.53 0.76 -13.63
CA ASP A 38 9.49 0.71 -12.54
C ASP A 38 8.82 0.99 -11.19
N ARG A 39 9.63 0.97 -10.13
CA ARG A 39 9.19 1.24 -8.76
C ARG A 39 8.52 2.60 -8.60
N SER A 40 9.01 3.63 -9.30
CA SER A 40 8.45 4.99 -9.23
C SER A 40 7.08 5.04 -9.89
N CYS A 41 6.93 4.40 -11.05
CA CYS A 41 5.65 4.25 -11.72
C CYS A 41 4.63 3.54 -10.84
N PHE A 42 5.00 2.43 -10.18
CA PHE A 42 4.08 1.74 -9.26
C PHE A 42 3.65 2.62 -8.07
N ASN A 43 4.54 3.45 -7.52
CA ASN A 43 4.16 4.41 -6.46
C ASN A 43 3.06 5.35 -6.94
N THR A 44 3.21 5.93 -8.14
CA THR A 44 2.23 6.82 -8.75
C THR A 44 0.93 6.08 -9.08
N MET A 45 1.00 4.90 -9.70
CA MET A 45 -0.16 4.08 -10.04
C MET A 45 -1.02 3.72 -8.82
N ILE A 46 -0.38 3.29 -7.72
CA ILE A 46 -1.07 2.90 -6.48
C ILE A 46 -1.70 4.12 -5.80
N ARG A 47 -1.03 5.28 -5.82
CA ARG A 47 -1.59 6.54 -5.28
C ARG A 47 -2.77 7.03 -6.12
N ILE A 48 -2.66 7.03 -7.45
CA ILE A 48 -3.78 7.30 -8.36
C ILE A 48 -4.97 6.40 -8.05
N ALA A 49 -4.75 5.09 -7.87
CA ALA A 49 -5.82 4.15 -7.56
C ALA A 49 -6.48 4.44 -6.20
N TYR A 50 -5.70 4.83 -5.20
CA TYR A 50 -6.20 5.30 -3.91
C TYR A 50 -7.09 6.55 -4.08
N GLU A 51 -6.61 7.59 -4.77
CA GLU A 51 -7.37 8.83 -4.97
C GLU A 51 -8.65 8.60 -5.81
N ALA A 52 -8.60 7.66 -6.77
CA ALA A 52 -9.76 7.22 -7.53
C ALA A 52 -10.78 6.41 -6.71
N ARG A 53 -10.50 6.11 -5.44
CA ARG A 53 -11.27 5.19 -4.57
C ARG A 53 -11.38 3.77 -5.13
N ARG A 54 -10.38 3.34 -5.90
CA ARG A 54 -10.26 2.02 -6.53
C ARG A 54 -9.32 1.13 -5.73
N TRP A 55 -9.82 0.67 -4.57
CA TRP A 55 -9.10 -0.27 -3.70
C TRP A 55 -8.68 -1.54 -4.44
N ASP A 56 -9.51 -1.99 -5.38
CA ASP A 56 -9.27 -3.13 -6.26
C ASP A 56 -8.01 -2.92 -7.12
N LYS A 57 -7.94 -1.79 -7.83
CA LYS A 57 -6.79 -1.43 -8.66
C LYS A 57 -5.53 -1.17 -7.84
N SER A 58 -5.67 -0.59 -6.65
CA SER A 58 -4.55 -0.36 -5.73
C SER A 58 -3.87 -1.67 -5.35
N LEU A 59 -4.66 -2.71 -5.02
CA LEU A 59 -4.14 -4.05 -4.72
C LEU A 59 -3.61 -4.77 -5.97
N GLU A 60 -4.27 -4.60 -7.12
CA GLU A 60 -3.84 -5.17 -8.41
C GLU A 60 -2.44 -4.66 -8.79
N TYR A 61 -2.21 -3.35 -8.73
CA TYR A 61 -0.90 -2.76 -9.04
C TYR A 61 0.17 -3.16 -8.03
N MET A 62 -0.20 -3.32 -6.75
CA MET A 62 0.72 -3.83 -5.74
C MET A 62 1.11 -5.29 -6.00
N ALA A 63 0.15 -6.14 -6.38
CA ALA A 63 0.42 -7.52 -6.75
C ALA A 63 1.30 -7.59 -8.02
N LEU A 64 1.05 -6.73 -9.00
CA LEU A 64 1.87 -6.64 -10.20
C LEU A 64 3.32 -6.20 -9.89
N CYS A 65 3.50 -5.23 -8.98
CA CYS A 65 4.83 -4.81 -8.50
C CYS A 65 5.60 -6.03 -7.93
N LYS A 66 4.95 -6.81 -7.05
CA LYS A 66 5.54 -8.04 -6.49
C LYS A 66 5.85 -9.08 -7.56
N ALA A 67 4.93 -9.29 -8.52
CA ALA A 67 5.09 -10.26 -9.60
C ALA A 67 6.27 -9.91 -10.53
N GLN A 68 6.65 -8.63 -10.62
CA GLN A 68 7.84 -8.17 -11.33
C GLN A 68 9.15 -8.29 -10.50
N GLY A 69 9.09 -8.89 -9.31
CA GLY A 69 10.24 -9.04 -8.41
C GLY A 69 10.61 -7.75 -7.68
N LEU A 70 9.74 -6.72 -7.71
CA LEU A 70 9.95 -5.48 -6.99
C LEU A 70 9.30 -5.57 -5.61
N GLU A 71 10.13 -5.73 -4.57
CA GLU A 71 9.67 -5.71 -3.17
C GLU A 71 8.98 -4.38 -2.84
N PRO A 72 7.67 -4.34 -2.51
CA PRO A 72 7.00 -3.08 -2.20
C PRO A 72 7.59 -2.43 -0.95
N VAL A 73 7.77 -1.11 -0.99
CA VAL A 73 8.24 -0.32 0.16
C VAL A 73 7.05 0.21 0.96
N ALA A 74 7.35 0.81 2.13
CA ALA A 74 6.34 1.31 3.06
C ALA A 74 5.35 2.27 2.39
N TYR A 75 5.80 3.02 1.37
CA TYR A 75 4.96 3.90 0.57
C TYR A 75 3.83 3.14 -0.14
N GLN A 76 4.12 2.08 -0.90
CA GLN A 76 3.08 1.30 -1.58
C GLN A 76 2.09 0.67 -0.58
N PHE A 77 2.60 0.08 0.51
CA PHE A 77 1.76 -0.50 1.57
C PHE A 77 0.82 0.53 2.19
N ARG A 78 1.31 1.75 2.46
CA ARG A 78 0.52 2.83 3.03
C ARG A 78 -0.70 3.15 2.16
N TYR A 79 -0.51 3.38 0.87
CA TYR A 79 -1.63 3.74 -0.02
C TYR A 79 -2.58 2.57 -0.29
N ALA A 80 -2.06 1.35 -0.44
CA ALA A 80 -2.88 0.15 -0.58
C ALA A 80 -3.79 -0.07 0.65
N LEU A 81 -3.23 0.12 1.86
CA LEU A 81 -3.97 -0.03 3.11
C LEU A 81 -4.98 1.11 3.30
N LEU A 82 -4.61 2.36 2.99
CA LEU A 82 -5.54 3.50 3.00
C LEU A 82 -6.72 3.28 2.03
N ALA A 83 -6.48 2.76 0.83
CA ALA A 83 -7.53 2.45 -0.13
C ALA A 83 -8.50 1.39 0.41
N CYS A 84 -7.97 0.35 1.05
CA CYS A 84 -8.79 -0.67 1.71
C CYS A 84 -9.61 -0.11 2.89
N ILE A 85 -9.01 0.75 3.71
CA ILE A 85 -9.68 1.43 4.83
C ILE A 85 -10.83 2.30 4.31
N GLN A 86 -10.57 3.11 3.29
CA GLN A 86 -11.58 3.99 2.67
C GLN A 86 -12.76 3.18 2.10
N ALA A 87 -12.48 2.01 1.53
CA ALA A 87 -13.48 1.08 1.02
C ALA A 87 -14.09 0.14 2.08
N LYS A 88 -13.72 0.30 3.37
CA LYS A 88 -14.15 -0.54 4.50
C LYS A 88 -13.90 -2.04 4.30
N LYS A 89 -12.83 -2.41 3.58
CA LYS A 89 -12.44 -3.80 3.30
C LYS A 89 -11.54 -4.32 4.42
N TRP A 90 -12.12 -4.60 5.59
CA TRP A 90 -11.36 -4.99 6.78
C TRP A 90 -10.51 -6.25 6.56
N GLN A 91 -10.99 -7.24 5.80
CA GLN A 91 -10.25 -8.48 5.53
C GLN A 91 -8.93 -8.20 4.80
N LYS A 92 -8.97 -7.27 3.83
CA LYS A 92 -7.79 -6.86 3.07
C LYS A 92 -6.85 -6.02 3.92
N CYS A 93 -7.39 -5.21 4.83
CA CYS A 93 -6.59 -4.48 5.79
C CYS A 93 -5.80 -5.43 6.70
N VAL A 94 -6.45 -6.45 7.27
CA VAL A 94 -5.78 -7.47 8.12
C VAL A 94 -4.60 -8.10 7.38
N SER A 95 -4.86 -8.65 6.18
CA SER A 95 -3.82 -9.29 5.36
C SER A 95 -2.64 -8.35 5.06
N LEU A 96 -2.91 -7.10 4.68
CA LEU A 96 -1.85 -6.13 4.42
C LEU A 96 -1.07 -5.75 5.69
N THR A 97 -1.73 -5.66 6.85
CA THR A 97 -1.05 -5.34 8.11
C THR A 97 -0.11 -6.45 8.59
N GLU A 98 -0.46 -7.71 8.31
CA GLU A 98 0.38 -8.88 8.61
C GLU A 98 1.65 -8.89 7.76
N GLU A 99 1.56 -8.47 6.50
CA GLU A 99 2.75 -8.30 5.66
C GLU A 99 3.60 -7.11 6.11
N MET A 100 2.93 -6.00 6.47
CA MET A 100 3.61 -4.75 6.82
C MET A 100 4.39 -4.85 8.12
N ILE A 101 3.92 -5.61 9.12
CA ILE A 101 4.62 -5.73 10.42
C ILE A 101 6.00 -6.42 10.32
N VAL A 102 6.24 -7.19 9.25
CA VAL A 102 7.52 -7.84 8.97
C VAL A 102 8.52 -6.86 8.35
N MET A 103 8.05 -5.71 7.87
CA MET A 103 8.91 -4.67 7.31
C MET A 103 9.77 -4.02 8.40
N LYS A 104 10.91 -3.45 7.99
CA LYS A 104 11.85 -2.76 8.90
C LYS A 104 11.20 -1.55 9.60
N ASP A 105 10.31 -0.84 8.90
CA ASP A 105 9.67 0.38 9.39
C ASP A 105 8.16 0.43 9.03
N PRO A 106 7.32 -0.31 9.76
CA PRO A 106 5.88 -0.29 9.56
C PRO A 106 5.25 0.99 10.12
N ASP A 107 4.33 1.58 9.37
CA ASP A 107 3.42 2.64 9.86
C ASP A 107 2.39 2.07 10.87
N LEU A 108 2.81 2.00 12.14
CA LEU A 108 1.99 1.48 13.24
C LEU A 108 0.65 2.24 13.41
N ARG A 109 0.59 3.53 13.03
CA ARG A 109 -0.65 4.30 13.10
C ARG A 109 -1.69 3.74 12.14
N LEU A 110 -1.28 3.43 10.91
CA LEU A 110 -2.17 2.87 9.90
C LEU A 110 -2.62 1.44 10.24
N ILE A 111 -1.73 0.64 10.82
CA ILE A 111 -2.06 -0.68 11.36
C ILE A 111 -3.13 -0.56 12.47
N THR A 112 -2.98 0.42 13.37
CA THR A 112 -3.96 0.65 14.45
C THR A 112 -5.34 1.08 13.90
N ILE A 113 -5.38 1.92 12.86
CA ILE A 113 -6.64 2.30 12.19
C ILE A 113 -7.31 1.07 11.57
N SER A 114 -6.52 0.16 10.98
CA SER A 114 -7.01 -1.10 10.42
C SER A 114 -7.62 -2.01 11.49
N ALA A 115 -7.01 -2.08 12.68
CA ALA A 115 -7.56 -2.83 13.81
C ALA A 115 -8.91 -2.26 14.26
N LYS A 116 -9.04 -0.93 14.37
CA LYS A 116 -10.31 -0.26 14.70
C LYS A 116 -11.39 -0.52 13.65
N LEU A 117 -11.02 -0.55 12.37
CA LEU A 117 -11.95 -0.90 11.30
C LEU A 117 -12.45 -2.34 11.48
N ALA A 118 -11.55 -3.30 11.75
CA ALA A 118 -11.93 -4.68 12.03
C ALA A 118 -12.85 -4.80 13.25
N GLU A 119 -12.57 -4.08 14.33
CA GLU A 119 -13.42 -4.02 15.52
C GLU A 119 -14.82 -3.50 15.19
N SER A 120 -14.93 -2.38 14.47
CA SER A 120 -16.21 -1.80 14.05
C SER A 120 -17.01 -2.70 13.10
N ALA A 121 -16.33 -3.63 12.41
CA ALA A 121 -16.94 -4.66 11.58
C ALA A 121 -17.34 -5.93 12.37
N GLY A 122 -17.26 -5.90 13.71
CA GLY A 122 -17.55 -7.04 14.59
C GLY A 122 -16.43 -8.08 14.66
N GLN A 123 -15.28 -7.81 14.04
CA GLN A 123 -14.16 -8.76 13.93
C GLN A 123 -13.17 -8.59 15.07
N ILE A 124 -13.66 -8.76 16.28
CA ILE A 124 -12.92 -8.56 17.53
C ILE A 124 -11.65 -9.40 17.57
N LYS A 125 -11.70 -10.66 17.10
CA LYS A 125 -10.53 -11.55 17.08
C LYS A 125 -9.41 -11.00 16.18
N ALA A 126 -9.76 -10.56 14.96
CA ALA A 126 -8.79 -10.01 14.01
C ALA A 126 -8.21 -8.68 14.53
N ALA A 127 -9.04 -7.82 15.12
CA ALA A 127 -8.59 -6.57 15.74
C ALA A 127 -7.57 -6.83 16.85
N HIS A 128 -7.85 -7.77 17.76
CA HIS A 128 -6.92 -8.15 18.83
C HIS A 128 -5.62 -8.74 18.28
N GLN A 129 -5.68 -9.58 17.24
CA GLN A 129 -4.48 -10.12 16.59
C GLN A 129 -3.59 -9.00 16.06
N ILE A 130 -4.16 -8.02 15.36
CA ILE A 130 -3.42 -6.86 14.85
C ILE A 130 -2.80 -6.05 16.00
N LEU A 131 -3.55 -5.75 17.06
CA LEU A 131 -3.04 -4.96 18.19
C LEU A 131 -1.89 -5.68 18.91
N ASN A 132 -1.99 -6.99 19.09
CA ASN A 132 -0.92 -7.79 19.68
C ASN A 132 0.36 -7.76 18.84
N LEU A 133 0.24 -7.73 17.50
CA LEU A 133 1.39 -7.60 16.60
C LEU A 133 2.08 -6.24 16.79
N VAL A 134 1.31 -5.15 16.90
CA VAL A 134 1.83 -3.80 17.15
C VAL A 134 2.53 -3.69 18.51
N GLU A 135 1.95 -4.28 19.55
CA GLU A 135 2.54 -4.28 20.89
C GLU A 135 3.89 -5.01 20.91
N LYS A 136 3.95 -6.21 20.33
CA LYS A 136 5.20 -6.98 20.21
C LYS A 136 6.28 -6.19 19.48
N PHE A 137 5.95 -5.57 18.34
CA PHE A 137 6.89 -4.75 17.59
C PHE A 137 7.41 -3.56 18.42
N SER A 138 6.51 -2.87 19.13
CA SER A 138 6.84 -1.73 19.97
C SER A 138 7.77 -2.10 21.15
N VAL A 139 7.56 -3.26 21.76
CA VAL A 139 8.40 -3.78 22.86
C VAL A 139 9.80 -4.14 22.36
N VAL A 140 9.92 -4.78 21.20
CA VAL A 140 11.22 -5.15 20.60
C VAL A 140 12.05 -3.91 20.28
N GLN A 141 11.44 -2.87 19.72
CA GLN A 141 12.13 -1.61 19.42
C GLN A 141 12.64 -0.89 20.67
N LYS A 142 11.87 -0.89 21.77
CA LYS A 142 12.31 -0.31 23.05
C LYS A 142 13.54 -1.03 23.60
N LYS A 143 13.50 -2.37 23.68
CA LYS A 143 14.62 -3.19 24.16
C LYS A 143 15.89 -3.00 23.32
N SER A 144 15.76 -2.93 21.99
CA SER A 144 16.91 -2.72 21.10
C SER A 144 17.59 -1.37 21.33
N LYS A 145 16.83 -0.31 21.65
CA LYS A 145 17.40 1.02 21.95
C LYS A 145 18.10 1.05 23.31
N GLU A 146 17.54 0.38 24.31
CA GLU A 146 18.16 0.26 25.65
C GLU A 146 19.48 -0.53 25.61
N LEU A 147 19.59 -1.53 24.74
CA LEU A 147 20.81 -2.32 24.52
C LEU A 147 21.93 -1.53 23.79
N GLN A 148 21.57 -0.55 22.96
CA GLN A 148 22.54 0.29 22.23
C GLN A 148 23.04 1.48 23.04
N GLN A 149 22.42 1.77 24.18
CA GLN A 149 22.79 2.86 25.11
C GLN A 149 23.62 2.38 26.31
N LYS A 150 23.95 1.09 26.37
CA LYS A 150 24.88 0.48 27.35
C LYS A 150 26.19 0.13 26.67
#